data_AF-A0A1Q3D3Y8-F1
#
_entry.id   AF-A0A1Q3D3Y8-F1
#
_cell.length_a   1.000
_cell.length_b   1.000
_cell.length_c   1.000
_cell.angle_alpha   90.00
_cell.angle_beta   90.00
_cell.angle_gamma   90.00
#
_symmetry.space_group_name_H-M   'P 1'
#
loop_
_entity.id
_entity.type
_entity.pdbx_description
1 polymer ?
#
loop_
_entity_poly.entity_id
_entity_poly.type
_entity_poly.pdbx_seq_one_letter_code
_entity_poly.pdbx_strand_id
1 'polypeptide(L)'
;MNCIQEGLIPTKYFEKTKQKLSTANGENLRVNFKVTDVHICNEGICIKQSFILVKDLDIGIILGQPFLEIIKPFKVKTEGITTKIFQQKILFAFNEKPITKDINLLKTFSLFKEHSVNLIKTKENHLYFMKQEVSNKKLEPHLQTSQIREQINSLKNNIINNLCSDLPDAFWHRKRHMVSLPYEKDFTEQNIPTKARPIQMTYELMEHCKKEIQELLNKRLIRPSKSPWSCAAFYVNKNSEIERGTPRLVINYKPLNTALQWI
;
A
#
# COMPACT_ATOMS: atom_id res chain seq x y z
N MET A 1 -8.22 -17.20 13.62
CA MET A 1 -9.67 -16.94 13.68
C MET A 1 -10.38 -18.23 14.06
N ASN A 2 -11.55 -18.16 14.69
CA ASN A 2 -12.38 -19.35 14.92
C ASN A 2 -13.36 -19.53 13.76
N CYS A 3 -13.60 -20.77 13.35
CA CYS A 3 -14.46 -21.10 12.22
C CYS A 3 -15.56 -22.07 12.66
N ILE A 4 -16.72 -21.96 12.03
CA ILE A 4 -17.83 -22.89 12.22
C ILE A 4 -18.42 -23.26 10.86
N GLN A 5 -18.84 -24.51 10.73
CA GLN A 5 -19.45 -25.01 9.51
C GLN A 5 -20.83 -24.37 9.29
N GLU A 6 -21.08 -23.91 8.06
CA GLU A 6 -22.39 -23.39 7.67
C GLU A 6 -23.44 -24.52 7.73
N GLY A 7 -24.57 -24.27 8.40
CA GLY A 7 -25.63 -25.25 8.64
C GLY A 7 -25.72 -25.74 10.09
N LEU A 8 -24.69 -25.53 10.92
CA LEU A 8 -24.75 -25.87 12.35
C LEU A 8 -25.54 -24.86 13.19
N ILE A 9 -25.62 -23.61 12.73
CA ILE A 9 -26.32 -22.52 13.43
C ILE A 9 -27.46 -22.00 12.54
N PRO A 10 -28.64 -21.70 13.11
CA PRO A 10 -29.73 -21.06 12.36
C PRO A 10 -29.33 -19.71 11.75
N THR A 11 -29.79 -19.47 10.53
CA THR A 11 -29.47 -18.27 9.73
C THR A 11 -29.85 -16.95 10.39
N LYS A 12 -30.81 -16.96 11.33
CA LYS A 12 -31.23 -15.76 12.09
C LYS A 12 -30.10 -15.13 12.92
N TYR A 13 -29.03 -15.86 13.22
CA TYR A 13 -27.88 -15.37 13.99
C TYR A 13 -26.73 -14.88 13.10
N PHE A 14 -26.90 -14.85 11.77
CA PHE A 14 -25.82 -14.55 10.84
C PHE A 14 -25.67 -13.04 10.61
N GLU A 15 -24.44 -12.56 10.71
CA GLU A 15 -24.06 -11.21 10.30
C GLU A 15 -23.20 -11.27 9.04
N LYS A 16 -23.41 -10.36 8.08
CA LYS A 16 -22.53 -10.27 6.90
C LYS A 16 -21.13 -9.84 7.32
N THR A 17 -20.09 -10.41 6.69
CA THR A 17 -18.69 -10.05 6.93
C THR A 17 -17.92 -9.88 5.62
N LYS A 18 -16.88 -9.04 5.65
CA LYS A 18 -15.90 -8.88 4.56
C LYS A 18 -14.57 -9.57 4.86
N GLN A 19 -14.48 -10.30 5.97
CA GLN A 19 -13.28 -11.04 6.35
C GLN A 19 -12.97 -12.13 5.34
N LYS A 20 -11.69 -12.32 5.05
CA LYS A 20 -11.18 -13.37 4.17
C LYS A 20 -10.39 -14.37 4.99
N LEU A 21 -10.52 -15.65 4.64
CA LEU A 21 -9.74 -16.73 5.22
C LEU A 21 -9.05 -17.48 4.09
N SER A 22 -7.75 -17.72 4.24
CA SER A 22 -6.97 -18.52 3.31
C SER A 22 -6.51 -19.80 4.01
N THR A 23 -6.55 -20.92 3.31
CA THR A 23 -6.03 -22.21 3.80
C THR A 23 -4.50 -22.18 3.83
N ALA A 24 -3.90 -23.16 4.52
CA ALA A 24 -2.44 -23.32 4.53
C ALA A 24 -1.85 -23.59 3.12
N ASN A 25 -2.68 -24.01 2.16
CA ASN A 25 -2.30 -24.22 0.77
C ASN A 25 -2.45 -22.96 -0.10
N GLY A 26 -2.87 -21.82 0.48
CA GLY A 26 -3.05 -20.54 -0.22
C GLY A 26 -4.39 -20.36 -0.92
N GLU A 27 -5.30 -21.34 -0.84
CA GLU A 27 -6.65 -21.24 -1.40
C GLU A 27 -7.53 -20.35 -0.51
N ASN A 28 -8.36 -19.51 -1.13
CA ASN A 28 -9.28 -18.65 -0.40
C ASN A 28 -10.60 -19.36 -0.13
N LEU A 29 -10.97 -19.47 1.15
CA LEU A 29 -12.27 -19.96 1.56
C LEU A 29 -13.32 -18.84 1.42
N ARG A 30 -14.50 -19.21 0.91
CA ARG A 30 -15.63 -18.28 0.79
C ARG A 30 -16.24 -18.05 2.17
N VAL A 31 -15.96 -16.89 2.74
CA VAL A 31 -16.53 -16.43 4.02
C VAL A 31 -17.46 -15.27 3.75
N ASN A 32 -18.77 -15.50 3.89
CA ASN A 32 -19.79 -14.47 3.66
C ASN A 32 -20.44 -13.98 4.96
N PHE A 33 -20.40 -14.81 6.01
CA PHE A 33 -21.11 -14.59 7.26
C PHE A 33 -20.22 -14.85 8.48
N LYS A 34 -20.58 -14.23 9.60
CA LYS A 34 -20.00 -14.45 10.92
C LYS A 34 -21.10 -14.52 11.99
N VAL A 35 -20.75 -15.05 13.16
CA VAL A 35 -21.54 -14.97 14.40
C VAL A 35 -20.65 -14.37 15.48
N THR A 36 -21.12 -13.33 16.16
CA THR A 36 -20.29 -12.55 17.09
C THR A 36 -20.55 -12.86 18.58
N ASP A 37 -21.71 -13.43 18.89
CA ASP A 37 -22.18 -13.64 20.27
C ASP A 37 -22.30 -15.14 20.63
N VAL A 38 -21.23 -15.89 20.41
CA VAL A 38 -21.18 -17.32 20.74
C VAL A 38 -20.42 -17.53 22.04
N HIS A 39 -20.98 -18.31 22.96
CA HIS A 39 -20.35 -18.62 24.22
C HIS A 39 -19.88 -20.07 24.23
N ILE A 40 -18.59 -20.29 24.49
CA ILE A 40 -18.02 -21.62 24.72
C ILE A 40 -18.03 -21.86 26.22
N CYS A 41 -18.88 -22.76 26.69
CA CYS A 41 -19.05 -23.03 28.12
C CYS A 41 -18.44 -24.37 28.51
N ASN A 42 -17.68 -24.38 29.61
CA ASN A 42 -17.14 -25.59 30.23
C ASN A 42 -17.07 -25.42 31.76
N GLU A 43 -17.55 -26.41 32.52
CA GLU A 43 -17.51 -26.44 33.99
C GLU A 43 -17.99 -25.13 34.67
N GLY A 44 -19.04 -24.50 34.13
CA GLY A 44 -19.63 -23.27 34.65
C GLY A 44 -18.97 -21.96 34.17
N ILE A 45 -17.89 -22.05 33.39
CA ILE A 45 -17.19 -20.90 32.82
C ILE A 45 -17.55 -20.77 31.34
N CYS A 46 -18.08 -19.62 30.94
CA CYS A 46 -18.44 -19.31 29.56
C CYS A 46 -17.53 -18.23 28.98
N ILE A 47 -16.89 -18.54 27.86
CA ILE A 47 -16.00 -17.63 27.15
C ILE A 47 -16.70 -17.16 25.89
N LYS A 48 -16.95 -15.85 25.79
CA LYS A 48 -17.51 -15.23 24.59
C LYS A 48 -16.48 -15.23 23.45
N GLN A 49 -16.93 -15.67 22.27
CA GLN A 49 -16.13 -15.81 21.06
C GLN A 49 -16.94 -15.42 19.83
N SER A 50 -16.21 -15.06 18.77
CA SER A 50 -16.76 -14.87 17.44
C SER A 50 -16.26 -15.96 16.49
N PHE A 51 -17.12 -16.34 15.54
CA PHE A 51 -16.87 -17.38 14.55
C PHE A 51 -17.21 -16.87 13.16
N ILE A 52 -16.39 -17.25 12.18
CA ILE A 52 -16.73 -17.08 10.76
C ILE A 52 -17.35 -18.36 10.22
N LEU A 53 -18.34 -18.22 9.33
CA LEU A 53 -19.00 -19.36 8.69
C LEU A 53 -18.24 -19.78 7.43
N VAL A 54 -18.03 -21.09 7.32
CA VAL A 54 -17.37 -21.73 6.17
C VAL A 54 -18.24 -22.90 5.69
N LYS A 55 -18.51 -22.98 4.39
CA LYS A 55 -19.34 -24.05 3.81
C LYS A 55 -18.63 -25.41 3.83
N ASP A 56 -17.40 -25.42 3.33
CA ASP A 56 -16.66 -26.65 3.02
C ASP A 56 -15.67 -26.97 4.15
N LEU A 57 -16.19 -27.16 5.36
CA LEU A 57 -15.37 -27.50 6.53
C LEU A 57 -15.63 -28.95 6.92
N ASP A 58 -14.60 -29.80 6.86
CA ASP A 58 -14.70 -31.22 7.26
C ASP A 58 -14.94 -31.38 8.77
N ILE A 59 -14.58 -30.37 9.56
CA ILE A 59 -14.73 -30.33 11.01
C ILE A 59 -15.77 -29.27 11.35
N GLY A 60 -16.77 -29.61 12.18
CA GLY A 60 -17.87 -28.70 12.49
C GLY A 60 -17.44 -27.36 13.12
N ILE A 61 -16.47 -27.38 14.04
CA ILE A 61 -15.98 -26.18 14.74
C ILE A 61 -14.46 -26.22 14.83
N ILE A 62 -13.81 -25.10 14.49
CA ILE A 62 -12.37 -24.91 14.64
C ILE A 62 -12.12 -23.73 15.59
N LEU A 63 -11.48 -24.01 16.71
CA LEU A 63 -11.00 -23.01 17.66
C LEU A 63 -9.58 -22.61 17.30
N GLY A 64 -9.42 -21.33 16.93
CA GLY A 64 -8.14 -20.80 16.48
C GLY A 64 -7.38 -20.09 17.60
N GLN A 65 -6.34 -19.36 17.17
CA GLN A 65 -5.52 -18.52 18.05
C GLN A 65 -6.31 -17.60 19.01
N PRO A 66 -7.42 -16.93 18.60
CA PRO A 66 -8.16 -16.06 19.51
C PRO A 66 -8.70 -16.79 20.75
N PHE A 67 -9.12 -18.05 20.61
CA PHE A 67 -9.53 -18.86 21.75
C PHE A 67 -8.33 -19.26 22.62
N LEU A 68 -7.25 -19.71 21.99
CA LEU A 68 -6.03 -20.12 22.69
C LEU A 68 -5.40 -18.98 23.50
N GLU A 69 -5.46 -17.74 23.03
CA GLU A 69 -4.95 -16.58 23.75
C GLU A 69 -5.71 -16.30 25.05
N ILE A 70 -7.03 -16.52 25.08
CA ILE A 70 -7.84 -16.32 26.29
C ILE A 70 -7.52 -17.37 27.35
N ILE A 71 -7.29 -18.62 26.93
CA ILE A 71 -7.03 -19.72 27.86
C ILE A 71 -5.56 -19.82 28.29
N LYS A 72 -4.69 -18.87 27.90
CA LYS A 72 -3.29 -18.86 28.35
C LYS A 72 -3.18 -18.39 29.81
N PRO A 73 -2.30 -19.01 30.62
CA PRO A 73 -1.44 -20.15 30.28
C PRO A 73 -2.19 -21.50 30.34
N PHE A 74 -1.92 -22.39 29.36
CA PHE A 74 -2.46 -23.75 29.33
C PHE A 74 -1.35 -24.79 29.17
N LYS A 75 -1.62 -26.02 29.60
CA LYS A 75 -0.76 -27.20 29.41
C LYS A 75 -1.51 -28.26 28.63
N VAL A 76 -0.86 -28.80 27.59
CA VAL A 76 -1.40 -29.89 26.78
C VAL A 76 -0.94 -31.22 27.39
N LYS A 77 -1.89 -32.13 27.59
CA LYS A 77 -1.66 -33.50 28.05
C LYS A 77 -2.29 -34.48 27.06
N THR A 78 -2.02 -35.78 27.23
CA THR A 78 -2.63 -36.86 26.45
C THR A 78 -4.16 -36.88 26.53
N GLU A 79 -4.70 -36.45 27.67
CA GLU A 79 -6.13 -36.41 27.97
C GLU A 79 -6.85 -35.13 27.49
N GLY A 80 -6.11 -34.04 27.22
CA GLY A 80 -6.72 -32.75 26.89
C GLY A 80 -5.85 -31.53 27.16
N ILE A 81 -6.46 -30.35 27.03
CA ILE A 81 -5.86 -29.05 27.37
C ILE A 81 -6.30 -28.65 28.79
N THR A 82 -5.35 -28.42 29.67
CA THR A 82 -5.61 -27.93 31.04
C THR A 82 -5.22 -26.47 31.17
N THR A 83 -6.11 -25.65 31.74
CA THR A 83 -5.86 -24.21 31.98
C THR A 83 -6.43 -23.79 33.34
N LYS A 84 -6.01 -22.62 33.84
CA LYS A 84 -6.54 -22.04 35.07
C LYS A 84 -7.21 -20.71 34.73
N ILE A 85 -8.55 -20.67 34.82
CA ILE A 85 -9.36 -19.48 34.55
C ILE A 85 -10.13 -19.16 35.83
N PHE A 86 -10.11 -17.90 36.29
CA PHE A 86 -10.72 -17.48 37.56
C PHE A 86 -10.30 -18.34 38.77
N GLN A 87 -9.02 -18.73 38.78
CA GLN A 87 -8.43 -19.64 39.79
C GLN A 87 -8.98 -21.09 39.79
N GLN A 88 -9.99 -21.39 38.98
CA GLN A 88 -10.50 -22.73 38.75
C GLN A 88 -9.69 -23.42 37.65
N LYS A 89 -9.38 -24.70 37.86
CA LYS A 89 -8.67 -25.52 36.86
C LYS A 89 -9.71 -26.16 35.96
N ILE A 90 -9.64 -25.86 34.67
CA ILE A 90 -10.56 -26.42 33.65
C ILE A 90 -9.79 -27.41 32.79
N LEU A 91 -10.44 -28.52 32.45
CA LEU A 91 -9.98 -29.50 31.48
C LEU A 91 -10.86 -29.45 30.21
N PHE A 92 -10.22 -29.23 29.07
CA PHE A 92 -10.82 -29.47 27.76
C PHE A 92 -10.34 -30.83 27.26
N ALA A 93 -11.16 -31.87 27.48
CA ALA A 93 -10.81 -33.24 27.12
C ALA A 93 -10.75 -33.44 25.60
N PHE A 94 -9.81 -34.26 25.14
CA PHE A 94 -9.78 -34.70 23.75
C PHE A 94 -10.69 -35.92 23.56
N ASN A 95 -11.49 -35.91 22.50
CA ASN A 95 -12.32 -37.07 22.13
C ASN A 95 -11.47 -38.23 21.59
N GLU A 96 -10.35 -37.91 20.94
CA GLU A 96 -9.41 -38.89 20.39
C GLU A 96 -8.01 -38.63 20.93
N LYS A 97 -7.21 -39.70 21.04
CA LYS A 97 -5.81 -39.54 21.43
C LYS A 97 -5.09 -38.71 20.36
N PRO A 98 -4.29 -37.70 20.75
CA PRO A 98 -3.55 -36.91 19.78
C PRO A 98 -2.61 -37.81 18.98
N ILE A 99 -2.83 -37.87 17.67
CA ILE A 99 -1.94 -38.60 16.76
C ILE A 99 -0.66 -37.79 16.63
N THR A 100 0.45 -38.31 17.18
CA THR A 100 1.78 -37.81 16.86
C THR A 100 2.09 -38.23 15.42
N LYS A 101 1.70 -37.40 14.44
CA LYS A 101 2.37 -37.46 13.14
C LYS A 101 3.81 -37.05 13.41
N ASP A 102 4.77 -37.91 13.10
CA ASP A 102 6.17 -37.51 12.96
C ASP A 102 6.26 -36.52 11.80
N ILE A 103 5.82 -35.29 12.03
CA ILE A 103 5.89 -34.18 11.09
C ILE A 103 7.35 -33.84 11.00
N ASN A 104 8.07 -34.47 10.06
CA ASN A 104 9.40 -34.13 9.57
C ASN A 104 10.12 -33.18 10.54
N LEU A 105 10.53 -33.69 11.70
CA LEU A 105 11.02 -32.85 12.80
C LEU A 105 12.13 -31.91 12.30
N LEU A 106 12.95 -32.42 11.38
CA LEU A 106 13.99 -31.68 10.67
C LEU A 106 13.46 -30.48 9.87
N LYS A 107 12.33 -30.63 9.15
CA LYS A 107 11.69 -29.54 8.41
C LYS A 107 11.08 -28.51 9.36
N THR A 108 10.51 -28.96 10.48
CA THR A 108 9.97 -28.06 11.51
C THR A 108 11.10 -27.30 12.21
N PHE A 109 12.21 -27.97 12.56
CA PHE A 109 13.40 -27.34 13.11
C PHE A 109 14.08 -26.39 12.13
N SER A 110 14.11 -26.71 10.83
CA SER A 110 14.66 -25.80 9.82
C SER A 110 13.81 -24.53 9.67
N LEU A 111 12.48 -24.67 9.65
CA LEU A 111 11.56 -23.53 9.62
C LEU A 111 11.68 -22.67 10.88
N PHE A 112 11.78 -23.30 12.07
CA PHE A 112 12.01 -22.58 13.32
C PHE A 112 13.35 -21.85 13.34
N LYS A 113 14.42 -22.49 12.85
CA LYS A 113 15.76 -21.88 12.73
C LYS A 113 15.72 -20.68 11.79
N GLU A 114 15.09 -20.81 10.63
CA GLU A 114 14.95 -19.73 9.66
C GLU A 114 14.12 -18.57 10.22
N HIS A 115 13.00 -18.85 10.89
CA HIS A 115 12.20 -17.83 11.58
C HIS A 115 13.01 -17.10 12.66
N SER A 116 13.80 -17.83 13.45
CA SER A 116 14.66 -17.26 14.49
C SER A 116 15.73 -16.33 13.89
N VAL A 117 16.37 -16.75 12.80
CA VAL A 117 17.37 -15.95 12.08
C VAL A 117 16.73 -14.68 11.50
N ASN A 118 15.55 -14.80 10.89
CA ASN A 118 14.81 -13.67 10.35
C ASN A 118 14.39 -12.68 11.46
N LEU A 119 14.02 -13.18 12.64
CA LEU A 119 13.69 -12.37 13.81
C LEU A 119 14.93 -11.63 14.34
N ILE A 120 16.09 -12.28 14.41
CA ILE A 120 17.35 -11.65 14.80
C ILE A 120 17.70 -10.54 13.81
N LYS A 121 17.65 -10.84 12.50
CA LYS A 121 17.94 -9.87 11.45
C LYS A 121 17.02 -8.64 11.50
N THR A 122 15.73 -8.83 11.77
CA THR A 122 14.80 -7.71 11.93
C THR A 122 15.10 -6.88 13.18
N LYS A 123 15.50 -7.51 14.28
CA LYS A 123 15.93 -6.80 15.50
C LYS A 123 17.25 -6.05 15.32
N GLU A 124 18.21 -6.61 14.59
CA GLU A 124 19.47 -5.94 14.23
C GLU A 124 19.20 -4.70 13.36
N ASN A 125 18.35 -4.83 12.34
CA ASN A 125 17.95 -3.70 11.51
C ASN A 125 17.26 -2.61 12.35
N HIS A 126 16.37 -2.99 13.26
CA HIS A 126 15.71 -2.05 14.16
C HIS A 126 16.72 -1.32 15.06
N LEU A 127 17.69 -2.05 15.63
CA LEU A 127 18.77 -1.46 16.44
C LEU A 127 19.61 -0.47 15.63
N TYR A 128 19.89 -0.80 14.37
CA TYR A 128 20.59 0.09 13.45
C TYR A 128 19.82 1.39 13.20
N PHE A 129 18.51 1.31 12.93
CA PHE A 129 17.65 2.50 12.79
C PHE A 129 17.60 3.34 14.07
N MET A 130 17.45 2.71 15.24
CA MET A 130 17.46 3.42 16.52
C MET A 130 18.80 4.14 16.75
N LYS A 131 19.93 3.53 16.41
CA LYS A 131 21.26 4.15 16.51
C LYS A 131 21.37 5.38 15.61
N GLN A 132 20.81 5.32 14.39
CA GLN A 132 20.72 6.50 13.52
C GLN A 132 19.82 7.59 14.13
N GLU A 133 18.66 7.22 14.66
CA GLU A 133 17.72 8.18 15.26
C GLU A 133 18.33 8.90 16.47
N VAL A 134 19.03 8.18 17.34
CA VAL A 134 19.78 8.78 18.46
C VAL A 134 20.87 9.73 17.97
N SER A 135 21.58 9.34 16.90
CA SER A 135 22.60 10.21 16.29
C SER A 135 21.97 11.49 15.72
N ASN A 136 20.81 11.38 15.08
CA ASN A 136 20.05 12.52 14.54
C ASN A 136 19.53 13.44 15.65
N LYS A 137 18.94 12.89 16.72
CA LYS A 137 18.51 13.68 17.90
C LYS A 137 19.66 14.41 18.57
N LYS A 138 20.88 13.84 18.55
CA LYS A 138 22.08 14.52 19.04
C LYS A 138 22.50 15.70 18.14
N LEU A 139 22.19 15.66 16.84
CA LEU A 139 22.48 16.72 15.89
C LEU A 139 21.45 17.86 15.91
N GLU A 140 20.20 17.59 16.30
CA GLU A 140 19.13 18.61 16.42
C GLU A 140 19.51 19.86 17.25
N PRO A 141 20.09 19.74 18.46
CA PRO A 141 20.50 20.93 19.22
C PRO A 141 21.65 21.69 18.54
N HIS A 142 22.54 21.00 17.82
CA HIS A 142 23.60 21.68 17.07
C HIS A 142 23.05 22.47 15.87
N LEU A 143 22.02 21.95 15.18
CA LEU A 143 21.34 22.64 14.08
C LEU A 143 20.57 23.91 14.53
N GLN A 144 20.24 24.03 15.83
CA GLN A 144 19.62 25.22 16.40
C GLN A 144 20.60 26.36 16.71
N THR A 145 21.92 26.13 16.55
CA THR A 145 22.93 27.18 16.74
C THR A 145 22.78 28.25 15.65
N SER A 146 22.73 29.53 16.03
CA SER A 146 22.47 30.67 15.13
C SER A 146 23.40 30.69 13.91
N GLN A 147 24.69 30.42 14.13
CA GLN A 147 25.71 30.43 13.09
C GLN A 147 25.49 29.36 12.00
N ILE A 148 25.06 28.15 12.38
CA ILE A 148 24.76 27.07 11.43
C ILE A 148 23.49 27.40 10.64
N ARG A 149 22.49 27.97 11.31
CA ARG A 149 21.24 28.39 10.66
C ARG A 149 21.46 29.47 9.59
N GLU A 150 22.33 30.45 9.88
CA GLU A 150 22.70 31.49 8.92
C GLU A 150 23.46 30.92 7.72
N GLN A 151 24.38 29.98 7.95
CA GLN A 151 25.08 29.27 6.86
C GLN A 151 24.11 28.44 6.00
N ILE A 152 23.17 27.73 6.60
CA ILE A 152 22.12 26.98 5.89
C ILE A 152 21.26 27.92 5.05
N ASN A 153 20.85 29.07 5.61
CA ASN A 153 20.04 30.05 4.88
C ASN A 153 20.81 30.69 3.73
N SER A 154 22.08 31.02 3.92
CA SER A 154 22.96 31.53 2.86
C SER A 154 23.10 30.51 1.72
N LEU A 155 23.37 29.24 2.07
CA LEU A 155 23.45 28.15 1.10
C LEU A 155 22.12 27.93 0.37
N LYS A 156 20.99 27.95 1.09
CA LYS A 156 19.66 27.82 0.51
C LYS A 156 19.38 28.92 -0.50
N ASN A 157 19.70 30.17 -0.16
CA ASN A 157 19.50 31.31 -1.06
C ASN A 157 20.41 31.22 -2.29
N ASN A 158 21.66 30.76 -2.12
CA ASN A 158 22.57 30.50 -3.23
C ASN A 158 22.03 29.43 -4.19
N ILE A 159 21.52 28.31 -3.65
CA ILE A 159 20.89 27.25 -4.45
C ILE A 159 19.64 27.76 -5.17
N ILE A 160 18.78 28.52 -4.50
CA ILE A 160 17.57 29.06 -5.13
C ILE A 160 17.94 29.99 -6.29
N ASN A 161 18.87 30.92 -6.07
CA ASN A 161 19.21 31.92 -7.06
C ASN A 161 19.95 31.33 -8.27
N ASN A 162 20.87 30.38 -8.02
CA ASN A 162 21.75 29.84 -9.06
C ASN A 162 21.24 28.53 -9.67
N LEU A 163 20.61 27.64 -8.91
CA LEU A 163 20.21 26.32 -9.40
C LEU A 163 18.75 26.26 -9.84
N CYS A 164 17.83 26.87 -9.08
CA CYS A 164 16.40 26.82 -9.40
C CYS A 164 16.00 27.74 -10.56
N SER A 165 16.77 28.81 -10.83
CA SER A 165 16.58 29.68 -11.99
C SER A 165 17.01 29.00 -13.30
N ASP A 166 18.16 28.30 -13.27
CA ASP A 166 18.78 27.73 -14.46
C ASP A 166 18.25 26.31 -14.79
N LEU A 167 17.91 25.52 -13.77
CA LEU A 167 17.45 24.13 -13.89
C LEU A 167 16.26 23.87 -12.94
N PRO A 168 15.04 24.32 -13.30
CA PRO A 168 13.83 24.08 -12.49
C PRO A 168 13.49 22.59 -12.32
N ASP A 169 14.13 21.71 -13.08
CA ASP A 169 14.02 20.26 -13.10
C ASP A 169 15.15 19.51 -12.37
N ALA A 170 16.17 20.20 -11.84
CA ALA A 170 17.35 19.60 -11.18
C ALA A 170 17.00 18.61 -10.05
N PHE A 171 15.83 18.75 -9.44
CA PHE A 171 15.35 17.90 -8.34
C PHE A 171 14.26 16.89 -8.76
N TRP A 172 13.83 16.86 -10.01
CA TRP A 172 12.75 15.96 -10.48
C TRP A 172 13.15 14.49 -10.37
N HIS A 173 14.44 14.17 -10.50
CA HIS A 173 14.95 12.82 -10.28
C HIS A 173 14.73 12.29 -8.85
N ARG A 174 14.61 13.16 -7.84
CA ARG A 174 14.41 12.77 -6.44
C ARG A 174 12.96 12.41 -6.11
N LYS A 175 12.00 12.81 -6.96
CA LYS A 175 10.58 12.44 -6.88
C LYS A 175 10.14 11.76 -8.17
N ARG A 176 10.76 10.62 -8.48
CA ARG A 176 10.39 9.76 -9.61
C ARG A 176 9.02 9.08 -9.36
N HIS A 177 7.95 9.87 -9.20
CA HIS A 177 6.59 9.40 -9.36
C HIS A 177 6.30 9.33 -10.86
N MET A 178 6.92 8.35 -11.52
CA MET A 178 6.62 8.06 -12.91
C MET A 178 5.22 7.44 -12.94
N VAL A 179 4.21 8.28 -13.18
CA VAL A 179 2.83 7.80 -13.34
C VAL A 179 2.73 7.20 -14.73
N SER A 180 2.64 5.88 -14.80
CA SER A 180 2.13 5.21 -15.99
C SER A 180 0.65 5.56 -16.13
N LEU A 181 0.26 6.19 -17.22
CA LEU A 181 -1.15 6.37 -17.56
C LEU A 181 -1.60 5.12 -18.33
N PRO A 182 -2.36 4.20 -17.72
CA PRO A 182 -2.83 3.01 -18.42
C PRO A 182 -3.85 3.42 -19.49
N TYR A 183 -3.74 2.79 -20.65
CA TYR A 183 -4.78 2.85 -21.67
C TYR A 183 -5.92 1.89 -21.35
N GLU A 184 -7.08 2.07 -21.98
CA GLU A 184 -8.15 1.07 -21.89
C GLU A 184 -7.70 -0.32 -22.37
N LYS A 185 -8.26 -1.40 -21.81
CA LYS A 185 -7.70 -2.77 -21.93
C LYS A 185 -7.60 -3.29 -23.37
N ASP A 186 -8.45 -2.80 -24.27
CA ASP A 186 -8.52 -3.22 -25.68
C ASP A 186 -7.95 -2.16 -26.64
N PHE A 187 -7.30 -1.14 -26.08
CA PHE A 187 -6.83 0.00 -26.84
C PHE A 187 -5.45 -0.26 -27.47
N THR A 188 -5.35 -0.01 -28.78
CA THR A 188 -4.09 -0.10 -29.52
C THR A 188 -3.67 1.30 -29.95
N GLU A 189 -2.39 1.64 -29.78
CA GLU A 189 -1.84 2.96 -30.15
C GLU A 189 -2.00 3.31 -31.64
N GLN A 190 -2.30 2.34 -32.50
CA GLN A 190 -2.55 2.56 -33.93
C GLN A 190 -3.96 3.09 -34.22
N ASN A 191 -4.88 2.98 -33.26
CA ASN A 191 -6.32 3.26 -33.46
C ASN A 191 -6.72 4.69 -33.07
N ILE A 192 -5.76 5.58 -32.75
CA ILE A 192 -6.12 6.96 -32.38
C ILE A 192 -6.25 7.85 -33.60
N PRO A 193 -7.39 8.53 -33.75
CA PRO A 193 -7.68 9.34 -34.94
C PRO A 193 -6.91 10.67 -34.99
N THR A 194 -5.99 10.99 -34.08
CA THR A 194 -5.44 12.34 -33.95
C THR A 194 -4.06 12.52 -34.55
N LYS A 195 -4.05 12.75 -35.86
CA LYS A 195 -3.16 13.77 -36.46
C LYS A 195 -3.94 15.08 -36.56
N ALA A 196 -4.12 15.73 -35.42
CA ALA A 196 -4.79 17.03 -35.41
C ALA A 196 -3.98 18.02 -36.25
N ARG A 197 -4.65 18.69 -37.19
CA ARG A 197 -4.04 19.77 -37.96
C ARG A 197 -3.69 20.92 -37.00
N PRO A 198 -2.52 21.57 -37.16
CA PRO A 198 -2.21 22.76 -36.39
C PRO A 198 -3.31 23.83 -36.56
N ILE A 199 -3.67 24.49 -35.47
CA ILE A 199 -4.61 25.60 -35.50
C ILE A 199 -3.88 26.80 -36.10
N GLN A 200 -4.55 27.53 -37.01
CA GLN A 200 -4.00 28.75 -37.59
C GLN A 200 -3.83 29.80 -36.49
N MET A 201 -2.66 30.45 -36.46
CA MET A 201 -2.34 31.51 -35.51
C MET A 201 -1.88 32.76 -36.27
N THR A 202 -2.12 33.92 -35.67
CA THR A 202 -1.61 35.21 -36.16
C THR A 202 -0.08 35.21 -36.19
N TYR A 203 0.51 35.99 -37.09
CA TYR A 203 1.96 36.10 -37.26
C TYR A 203 2.71 36.44 -35.95
N GLU A 204 2.17 37.37 -35.15
CA GLU A 204 2.75 37.78 -33.87
C GLU A 204 2.84 36.62 -32.86
N LEU A 205 1.77 35.82 -32.75
CA LEU A 205 1.72 34.65 -31.89
C LEU A 205 2.66 33.54 -32.40
N MET A 206 2.85 33.43 -33.71
CA MET A 206 3.77 32.46 -34.29
C MET A 206 5.23 32.77 -33.95
N GLU A 207 5.63 34.05 -34.00
CA GLU A 207 6.97 34.47 -33.59
C GLU A 207 7.21 34.26 -32.09
N HIS A 208 6.21 34.55 -31.25
CA HIS A 208 6.26 34.23 -29.83
C HIS A 208 6.41 32.72 -29.59
N CYS A 209 5.63 31.90 -30.31
CA CYS A 209 5.67 30.44 -30.24
C CYS A 209 7.06 29.89 -30.55
N LYS A 210 7.73 30.39 -31.59
CA LYS A 210 9.08 29.94 -31.93
C LYS A 210 10.07 30.19 -30.80
N LYS A 211 10.01 31.36 -30.16
CA LYS A 211 10.89 31.71 -29.03
C LYS A 211 10.64 30.81 -27.82
N GLU A 212 9.37 30.62 -27.47
CA GLU A 212 8.97 29.78 -26.33
C GLU A 212 9.35 28.30 -26.54
N ILE A 213 9.13 27.76 -27.75
CA ILE A 213 9.55 26.40 -28.10
C ILE A 213 11.07 26.24 -28.04
N GLN A 214 11.84 27.24 -28.51
CA GLN A 214 13.29 27.20 -28.44
C GLN A 214 13.79 27.22 -26.98
N GLU A 215 13.15 28.01 -26.12
CA GLU A 215 13.44 28.02 -24.69
C GLU A 215 13.15 26.67 -24.03
N LEU A 216 12.02 26.04 -24.35
CA LEU A 216 11.66 24.72 -23.86
C LEU A 216 12.63 23.62 -24.35
N LEU A 217 13.12 23.73 -25.59
CA LEU A 217 14.17 22.85 -26.12
C LEU A 217 15.50 23.04 -25.40
N ASN A 218 15.90 24.29 -25.15
CA ASN A 218 17.13 24.62 -24.42
C ASN A 218 17.09 24.09 -22.99
N LYS A 219 15.93 24.21 -22.32
CA LYS A 219 15.66 23.66 -20.98
C LYS A 219 15.46 22.14 -20.98
N ARG A 220 15.54 21.47 -22.14
CA ARG A 220 15.35 20.01 -22.30
C ARG A 220 14.00 19.48 -21.79
N LEU A 221 12.98 20.35 -21.68
CA LEU A 221 11.63 19.97 -21.25
C LEU A 221 10.86 19.26 -22.37
N ILE A 222 11.18 19.57 -23.63
CA ILE A 222 10.61 18.93 -24.81
C ILE A 222 11.73 18.45 -25.74
N ARG A 223 11.39 17.53 -26.65
CA ARG A 223 12.30 17.04 -27.70
C ARG A 223 11.56 16.85 -29.01
N PRO A 224 12.24 16.98 -30.16
CA PRO A 224 11.68 16.58 -31.45
C PRO A 224 11.22 15.12 -31.40
N SER A 225 10.03 14.83 -31.92
CA SER A 225 9.50 13.47 -32.00
C SER A 225 8.88 13.22 -33.37
N LYS A 226 8.93 11.96 -33.82
CA LYS A 226 8.23 11.47 -35.01
C LYS A 226 7.05 10.60 -34.58
N SER A 227 6.20 11.15 -33.72
CA SER A 227 5.04 10.42 -33.25
C SER A 227 4.00 10.27 -34.37
N PRO A 228 3.31 9.12 -34.48
CA PRO A 228 2.13 9.01 -35.32
C PRO A 228 0.98 9.94 -34.89
N TRP A 229 1.13 10.65 -33.78
CA TRP A 229 0.10 11.38 -33.06
C TRP A 229 0.45 12.85 -32.89
N SER A 230 -0.55 13.72 -33.03
CA SER A 230 -0.42 15.15 -32.74
C SER A 230 -1.70 15.69 -32.11
N CYS A 231 -1.55 16.43 -31.01
CA CYS A 231 -2.61 17.26 -30.45
C CYS A 231 -2.48 18.69 -31.00
N ALA A 232 -3.60 19.35 -31.20
CA ALA A 232 -3.59 20.77 -31.57
C ALA A 232 -3.16 21.61 -30.36
N ALA A 233 -2.32 22.61 -30.60
CA ALA A 233 -1.93 23.61 -29.62
C ALA A 233 -2.41 25.00 -30.08
N PHE A 234 -2.80 25.84 -29.14
CA PHE A 234 -3.24 27.21 -29.39
C PHE A 234 -2.93 28.12 -28.20
N TYR A 235 -2.88 29.43 -28.44
CA TYR A 235 -2.71 30.41 -27.38
C TYR A 235 -4.04 30.86 -26.79
N VAL A 236 -4.08 31.00 -25.47
CA VAL A 236 -5.20 31.58 -24.75
C VAL A 236 -4.79 32.95 -24.22
N ASN A 237 -5.65 33.95 -24.48
CA ASN A 237 -5.47 35.31 -24.00
C ASN A 237 -6.76 35.78 -23.30
N LYS A 238 -6.96 35.34 -22.06
CA LYS A 238 -8.09 35.75 -21.20
C LYS A 238 -7.58 36.71 -20.11
N ASN A 239 -8.45 37.18 -19.21
CA ASN A 239 -8.11 38.18 -18.18
C ASN A 239 -6.82 37.87 -17.41
N SER A 240 -6.60 36.62 -16.99
CA SER A 240 -5.39 36.22 -16.25
C SER A 240 -4.09 36.35 -17.05
N GLU A 241 -4.15 36.13 -18.36
CA GLU A 241 -3.03 36.24 -19.27
C GLU A 241 -2.78 37.70 -19.66
N ILE A 242 -3.85 38.50 -19.77
CA ILE A 242 -3.78 39.94 -19.99
C ILE A 242 -3.11 40.63 -18.80
N GLU A 243 -3.45 40.27 -17.55
CA GLU A 243 -2.79 40.78 -16.34
C GLU A 243 -1.30 40.43 -16.28
N ARG A 244 -0.90 39.28 -16.84
CA ARG A 244 0.50 38.83 -16.92
C ARG A 244 1.25 39.37 -18.14
N GLY A 245 0.55 40.00 -19.09
CA GLY A 245 1.10 40.49 -20.34
C GLY A 245 1.68 39.41 -21.28
N THR A 246 1.42 38.12 -21.02
CA THR A 246 1.99 37.00 -21.78
C THR A 246 0.91 35.96 -22.10
N PRO A 247 0.70 35.61 -23.39
CA PRO A 247 -0.28 34.62 -23.77
C PRO A 247 0.19 33.22 -23.37
N ARG A 248 -0.75 32.33 -23.01
CA ARG A 248 -0.41 30.97 -22.56
C ARG A 248 -0.61 29.95 -23.67
N LEU A 249 0.41 29.14 -23.96
CA LEU A 249 0.30 27.98 -24.84
C LEU A 249 -0.50 26.86 -24.17
N VAL A 250 -1.56 26.39 -24.84
CA VAL A 250 -2.43 25.31 -24.36
C VAL A 250 -2.48 24.19 -25.39
N ILE A 251 -2.25 22.96 -24.94
CA ILE A 251 -2.34 21.75 -25.78
C ILE A 251 -3.68 21.06 -25.50
N ASN A 252 -4.46 20.82 -26.55
CA ASN A 252 -5.77 20.18 -26.43
C ASN A 252 -5.64 18.66 -26.33
N TYR A 253 -5.53 18.14 -25.12
CA TYR A 253 -5.49 16.71 -24.84
C TYR A 253 -6.85 16.01 -24.80
N LYS A 254 -7.98 16.69 -25.09
CA LYS A 254 -9.30 16.05 -25.04
C LYS A 254 -9.38 14.73 -25.83
N PRO A 255 -8.84 14.62 -27.06
CA PRO A 255 -8.87 13.36 -27.79
C PRO A 255 -7.98 12.28 -27.17
N LEU A 256 -6.87 12.67 -26.55
CA LEU A 256 -5.98 11.74 -25.85
C LEU A 256 -6.68 11.20 -24.59
N ASN A 257 -7.35 12.08 -23.84
CA ASN A 257 -8.05 11.71 -22.60
C ASN A 257 -9.17 10.70 -22.81
N THR A 258 -9.76 10.61 -24.01
CA THR A 258 -10.79 9.60 -24.33
C THR A 258 -10.24 8.17 -24.34
N ALA A 259 -8.95 7.99 -24.59
CA ALA A 259 -8.32 6.67 -24.68
C ALA A 259 -7.51 6.28 -23.43
N LEU A 260 -7.36 7.21 -22.49
CA LEU A 260 -6.74 6.93 -21.20
C LEU A 260 -7.79 6.34 -20.27
N GLN A 261 -7.41 5.31 -19.53
CA GLN A 261 -8.26 4.77 -18.47
C GLN A 261 -8.42 5.84 -17.39
N TRP A 262 -9.67 6.16 -17.02
CA TRP A 262 -9.95 7.09 -15.93
C TRP A 262 -9.30 6.58 -14.63
N ILE A 263 -8.50 7.45 -14.00
CA ILE A 263 -7.91 7.25 -12.68
C ILE A 263 -8.80 7.90 -11.64
#